data_AF-A0A925YNS5-F1
#
_entry.id   AF-A0A925YNS5-F1
#
_cell.length_a   1.000
_cell.length_b   1.000
_cell.length_c   1.000
_cell.angle_alpha   90.00
_cell.angle_beta   90.00
_cell.angle_gamma   90.00
#
_symmetry.space_group_name_H-M   'P 1'
#
loop_
_entity.id
_entity.type
_entity.pdbx_description
1 polymer ?
#
loop_
_entity_poly.entity_id
_entity_poly.type
_entity_poly.pdbx_seq_one_letter_code
_entity_poly.pdbx_strand_id
1 'polypeptide(L)'
;MITTPSNTDNDLFGDLPFDADDATLGAWFHRHLTARFALETEAWATDQVRRVMARLNAVRARCPVRGACPFALRAELLWIGEPTAFALPGRYIYIARGLLQEFPGDEPVAFVLAHEAAHHDLGHVRRVAPTLKMLQKVPGGVVAGLLTEACTRPF
;
A
#
# COMPACT_ATOMS: atom_id res chain seq x y z
N MET A 1 -11.60 -36.42 -21.23
CA MET A 1 -11.84 -35.04 -21.73
C MET A 1 -11.55 -34.12 -20.56
N ILE A 2 -10.31 -33.66 -20.44
CA ILE A 2 -9.86 -32.83 -19.30
C ILE A 2 -10.00 -31.39 -19.79
N THR A 3 -10.95 -30.65 -19.23
CA THR A 3 -11.11 -29.21 -19.49
C THR A 3 -9.99 -28.48 -18.75
N THR A 4 -9.06 -27.91 -19.49
CA THR A 4 -8.10 -26.94 -18.96
C THR A 4 -8.84 -25.69 -18.48
N PRO A 5 -8.53 -25.15 -17.29
CA PRO A 5 -9.12 -23.89 -16.83
C PRO A 5 -8.70 -22.75 -17.78
N SER A 6 -9.65 -21.86 -18.08
CA SER A 6 -9.43 -20.70 -18.94
C SER A 6 -8.44 -19.72 -18.30
N ASN A 7 -7.51 -19.25 -19.11
CA ASN A 7 -6.41 -18.34 -18.75
C ASN A 7 -6.88 -16.87 -18.59
N THR A 8 -8.01 -16.64 -17.92
CA THR A 8 -8.62 -15.32 -17.72
C THR A 8 -8.31 -14.68 -16.36
N ASP A 9 -7.64 -15.40 -15.46
CA ASP A 9 -7.45 -14.99 -14.06
C ASP A 9 -6.17 -14.16 -13.81
N ASN A 10 -5.50 -13.68 -14.86
CA ASN A 10 -4.17 -13.07 -14.75
C ASN A 10 -4.14 -11.54 -14.99
N ASP A 11 -5.29 -10.88 -15.11
CA ASP A 11 -5.34 -9.42 -15.19
C ASP A 11 -5.57 -8.82 -13.79
N LEU A 12 -4.46 -8.53 -13.10
CA LEU A 12 -4.45 -7.92 -11.77
C LEU A 12 -5.24 -6.61 -11.71
N PHE A 13 -5.51 -5.93 -12.84
CA PHE A 13 -6.10 -4.59 -12.91
C PHE A 13 -7.23 -4.42 -13.94
N GLY A 14 -7.81 -5.50 -14.46
CA GLY A 14 -8.80 -5.44 -15.55
C GLY A 14 -10.00 -4.55 -15.25
N ASP A 15 -10.44 -4.51 -13.98
CA ASP A 15 -11.57 -3.72 -13.50
C ASP A 15 -11.16 -2.58 -12.54
N LEU A 16 -9.93 -2.06 -12.63
CA LEU A 16 -9.43 -0.98 -11.76
C LEU A 16 -10.20 0.35 -12.00
N PRO A 17 -10.92 0.91 -11.00
CA PRO A 17 -11.75 2.11 -11.19
C PRO A 17 -10.92 3.40 -11.13
N PHE A 18 -10.11 3.65 -12.16
CA PHE A 18 -9.12 4.73 -12.15
C PHE A 18 -9.64 6.15 -12.00
N ASP A 19 -10.89 6.41 -12.38
CA ASP A 19 -11.51 7.74 -12.29
C ASP A 19 -12.35 7.89 -11.01
N ALA A 20 -12.33 6.88 -10.14
CA ALA A 20 -12.99 6.95 -8.85
C ALA A 20 -12.18 7.77 -7.84
N ASP A 21 -12.84 8.17 -6.75
CA ASP A 21 -12.18 8.82 -5.64
C ASP A 21 -11.19 7.88 -4.92
N ASP A 22 -10.27 8.48 -4.13
CA ASP A 22 -9.23 7.75 -3.39
C ASP A 22 -9.82 6.68 -2.45
N ALA A 23 -11.01 6.91 -1.91
CA ALA A 23 -11.66 5.96 -1.01
C ALA A 23 -12.11 4.69 -1.76
N THR A 24 -12.75 4.86 -2.90
CA THR A 24 -13.21 3.78 -3.78
C THR A 24 -12.04 3.01 -4.36
N LEU A 25 -11.03 3.74 -4.84
CA LEU A 25 -9.82 3.16 -5.40
C LEU A 25 -9.03 2.36 -4.34
N GLY A 26 -8.92 2.90 -3.12
CA GLY A 26 -8.28 2.23 -2.01
C GLY A 26 -9.01 0.98 -1.54
N ALA A 27 -10.34 1.00 -1.48
CA ALA A 27 -11.14 -0.18 -1.16
C ALA A 27 -10.99 -1.28 -2.22
N TRP A 28 -10.90 -0.89 -3.49
CA TRP A 28 -10.62 -1.81 -4.59
C TRP A 28 -9.23 -2.45 -4.42
N PHE A 29 -8.17 -1.66 -4.22
CA PHE A 29 -6.82 -2.19 -4.03
C PHE A 29 -6.74 -3.12 -2.82
N HIS A 30 -7.33 -2.72 -1.71
CA HIS A 30 -7.36 -3.52 -0.49
C HIS A 30 -8.01 -4.88 -0.71
N ARG A 31 -9.17 -4.92 -1.37
CA ARG A 31 -9.84 -6.18 -1.70
C ARG A 31 -8.96 -7.09 -2.55
N HIS A 32 -8.31 -6.57 -3.59
CA HIS A 32 -7.52 -7.40 -4.51
C HIS A 32 -6.19 -7.84 -3.92
N LEU A 33 -5.52 -6.95 -3.17
CA LEU A 33 -4.27 -7.30 -2.48
C LEU A 33 -4.50 -8.35 -1.39
N THR A 34 -5.56 -8.21 -0.58
CA THR A 34 -5.86 -9.19 0.49
C THR A 34 -6.44 -10.51 -0.03
N ALA A 35 -7.05 -10.52 -1.22
CA ALA A 35 -7.43 -11.76 -1.89
C ALA A 35 -6.21 -12.52 -2.45
N ARG A 36 -5.17 -11.79 -2.89
CA ARG A 36 -4.00 -12.37 -3.55
C ARG A 36 -2.85 -12.70 -2.61
N PHE A 37 -2.65 -11.87 -1.59
CA PHE A 37 -1.61 -12.01 -0.58
C PHE A 37 -2.28 -12.29 0.76
N ALA A 38 -1.78 -13.29 1.48
CA ALA A 38 -2.28 -13.59 2.81
C ALA A 38 -2.00 -12.40 3.74
N LEU A 39 -3.03 -11.99 4.50
CA LEU A 39 -2.86 -11.09 5.62
C LEU A 39 -2.10 -11.80 6.74
N GLU A 40 -1.21 -11.09 7.40
CA GLU A 40 -0.60 -11.58 8.63
C GLU A 40 -1.64 -11.71 9.75
N THR A 41 -1.55 -12.79 10.51
CA THR A 41 -2.45 -13.07 11.64
C THR A 41 -1.72 -13.20 12.98
N GLU A 42 -0.39 -13.32 12.95
CA GLU A 42 0.40 -13.45 14.17
C GLU A 42 0.35 -12.18 15.02
N ALA A 43 -0.12 -12.32 16.26
CA ALA A 43 -0.43 -11.20 17.14
C ALA A 43 0.77 -10.26 17.35
N TRP A 44 1.98 -10.81 17.51
CA TRP A 44 3.18 -10.00 17.72
C TRP A 44 3.41 -8.98 16.60
N ALA A 45 3.19 -9.39 15.35
CA ALA A 45 3.42 -8.55 14.17
C ALA A 45 2.27 -7.57 13.97
N THR A 46 1.02 -8.06 14.07
CA THR A 46 -0.17 -7.21 13.89
C THR A 46 -0.28 -6.17 14.99
N ASP A 47 0.05 -6.51 16.24
CA ASP A 47 -0.01 -5.56 17.35
C ASP A 47 1.09 -4.51 17.30
N GLN A 48 2.29 -4.88 16.86
CA GLN A 48 3.40 -3.94 16.66
C GLN A 48 2.99 -2.86 15.66
N VAL A 49 2.57 -3.26 14.46
CA VAL A 49 2.20 -2.30 13.41
C VAL A 49 0.96 -1.51 13.77
N ARG A 50 -0.07 -2.13 14.35
CA ARG A 50 -1.27 -1.42 14.80
C ARG A 50 -0.94 -0.37 15.86
N ARG A 51 -0.08 -0.69 16.82
CA ARG A 51 0.36 0.24 17.87
C ARG A 51 1.14 1.41 17.29
N VAL A 52 2.10 1.13 16.42
CA VAL A 52 2.92 2.17 15.77
C VAL A 52 2.04 3.08 14.90
N MET A 53 1.19 2.51 14.05
CA MET A 53 0.29 3.29 13.19
C MET A 53 -0.71 4.12 14.00
N ALA A 54 -1.20 3.61 15.13
CA ALA A 54 -2.05 4.39 16.04
C ALA A 54 -1.31 5.62 16.60
N ARG A 55 -0.06 5.46 17.04
CA ARG A 55 0.78 6.59 17.50
C ARG A 55 1.04 7.61 16.39
N LEU A 56 1.35 7.14 15.19
CA LEU A 56 1.55 8.01 14.02
C LEU A 56 0.27 8.78 13.66
N ASN A 57 -0.89 8.11 13.64
CA ASN A 57 -2.18 8.76 13.41
C ASN A 57 -2.49 9.83 14.46
N ALA A 58 -2.13 9.61 15.74
CA ALA A 58 -2.32 10.61 16.78
C ALA A 58 -1.46 11.87 16.54
N VAL A 59 -0.27 11.72 15.96
CA VAL A 59 0.57 12.85 15.53
C VAL A 59 -0.03 13.53 14.31
N ARG A 60 -0.40 12.77 13.28
CA ARG A 60 -1.01 13.26 12.03
C ARG A 60 -2.32 13.99 12.25
N ALA A 61 -3.13 13.57 13.24
CA ALA A 61 -4.36 14.25 13.62
C ALA A 61 -4.15 15.69 14.11
N ARG A 62 -2.92 16.05 14.49
CA ARG A 62 -2.52 17.42 14.88
C ARG A 62 -1.88 18.20 13.74
N CYS A 63 -1.88 17.67 12.51
CA CYS A 63 -1.28 18.34 11.37
C CYS A 63 -1.98 19.69 11.10
N PRO A 64 -1.26 20.82 11.12
CA PRO A 64 -1.85 22.13 10.91
C PRO A 64 -2.19 22.40 9.43
N VAL A 65 -1.65 21.59 8.51
CA VAL A 65 -1.83 21.76 7.07
C VAL A 65 -3.17 21.17 6.66
N ARG A 66 -4.13 22.04 6.35
CA ARG A 66 -5.46 21.65 5.89
C ARG A 66 -5.36 20.75 4.65
N GLY A 67 -5.95 19.56 4.73
CA GLY A 67 -6.01 18.60 3.62
C GLY A 67 -4.78 17.69 3.48
N ALA A 68 -3.68 17.91 4.21
CA ALA A 68 -2.51 17.04 4.16
C ALA A 68 -2.73 15.72 4.93
N CYS A 69 -3.43 15.73 6.06
CA CYS A 69 -3.75 14.53 6.83
C CYS A 69 -5.27 14.30 6.88
N PRO A 70 -5.92 13.96 5.76
CA PRO A 70 -7.38 13.99 5.65
C PRO A 70 -8.09 12.91 6.48
N PHE A 71 -7.40 11.80 6.79
CA PHE A 71 -7.95 10.70 7.57
C PHE A 71 -6.86 9.85 8.24
N ALA A 72 -7.28 9.07 9.23
CA ALA A 72 -6.44 8.05 9.85
C ALA A 72 -6.11 6.94 8.83
N LEU A 73 -4.83 6.61 8.73
CA LEU A 73 -4.34 5.53 7.87
C LEU A 73 -4.34 4.20 8.63
N ARG A 74 -4.45 3.10 7.90
CA ARG A 74 -4.40 1.73 8.39
C ARG A 74 -3.19 1.05 7.78
N ALA A 75 -2.40 0.40 8.62
CA ALA A 75 -1.28 -0.39 8.16
C ALA A 75 -1.71 -1.85 8.13
N GLU A 76 -1.58 -2.49 6.96
CA GLU A 76 -1.95 -3.88 6.70
C GLU A 76 -0.66 -4.68 6.44
N LEU A 77 -0.54 -5.83 7.10
CA LEU A 77 0.62 -6.71 6.92
C LEU A 77 0.31 -7.76 5.87
N LEU A 78 1.13 -7.83 4.84
CA LEU A 78 0.99 -8.82 3.78
C LEU A 78 2.16 -9.78 3.77
N TRP A 79 1.86 -11.04 3.43
CA TRP A 79 2.85 -12.02 3.03
C TRP A 79 3.27 -11.80 1.58
N ILE A 80 4.31 -10.99 1.42
CA ILE A 80 4.98 -10.70 0.14
C ILE A 80 6.44 -11.14 0.29
N GLY A 81 7.04 -11.67 -0.79
CA GLY A 81 8.39 -12.25 -0.75
C GLY A 81 9.48 -11.22 -0.49
N GLU A 82 9.27 -9.99 -0.97
CA GLU A 82 10.20 -8.88 -0.81
C GLU A 82 9.95 -8.10 0.50
N PRO A 83 11.00 -7.76 1.27
CA PRO A 83 10.89 -6.93 2.48
C PRO A 83 10.63 -5.46 2.07
N THR A 84 9.37 -5.10 1.84
CA THR A 84 8.97 -3.79 1.34
C THR A 84 7.75 -3.21 2.04
N ALA A 85 7.54 -1.91 1.93
CA ALA A 85 6.34 -1.22 2.36
C ALA A 85 5.94 -0.19 1.31
N PHE A 86 4.64 0.09 1.20
CA PHE A 86 4.12 1.03 0.21
C PHE A 86 2.72 1.55 0.56
N ALA A 87 2.43 2.80 0.18
CA ALA A 87 1.09 3.39 0.23
C ALA A 87 0.39 3.37 -1.13
N LEU A 88 -0.93 3.13 -1.13
CA LEU A 88 -1.80 3.27 -2.31
C LEU A 88 -2.91 4.27 -2.03
N PRO A 89 -3.64 4.75 -3.06
CA PRO A 89 -4.76 5.66 -2.84
C PRO A 89 -5.73 5.13 -1.79
N GLY A 90 -6.31 6.03 -1.00
CA GLY A 90 -7.17 5.67 0.11
C GLY A 90 -6.39 5.46 1.41
N ARG A 91 -6.94 4.67 2.33
CA ARG A 91 -6.49 4.68 3.74
C ARG A 91 -5.47 3.62 4.12
N TYR A 92 -4.88 2.92 3.16
CA TYR A 92 -4.09 1.72 3.43
C TYR A 92 -2.60 1.94 3.11
N ILE A 93 -1.76 1.62 4.07
CA ILE A 93 -0.32 1.40 3.91
C ILE A 93 -0.11 -0.11 4.05
N TYR A 94 0.66 -0.70 3.14
CA TYR A 94 0.99 -2.12 3.19
C TYR A 94 2.45 -2.27 3.62
N ILE A 95 2.72 -3.25 4.47
CA ILE A 95 4.06 -3.60 4.92
C ILE A 95 4.24 -5.11 4.86
N ALA A 96 5.36 -5.56 4.29
CA ALA A 96 5.67 -6.97 4.19
C ALA A 96 6.11 -7.53 5.54
N ARG A 97 5.71 -8.77 5.85
CA ARG A 97 6.17 -9.48 7.06
C ARG A 97 7.70 -9.52 7.16
N GLY A 98 8.40 -9.66 6.03
CA GLY A 98 9.87 -9.71 5.99
C GLY A 98 10.55 -8.49 6.61
N LEU A 99 9.99 -7.28 6.44
CA LEU A 99 10.53 -6.05 7.04
C LEU A 99 10.54 -6.10 8.58
N LEU A 100 9.50 -6.69 9.17
CA LEU A 100 9.39 -6.85 10.62
C LEU A 100 10.38 -7.88 11.17
N GLN A 101 10.78 -8.84 10.35
CA GLN A 101 11.77 -9.86 10.71
C GLN A 101 13.21 -9.31 10.61
N GLU A 102 13.48 -8.44 9.64
CA GLU A 102 14.78 -7.78 9.48
C GLU A 102 15.03 -6.71 10.54
N PHE A 103 13.98 -5.97 10.91
CA PHE A 103 14.09 -4.84 11.84
C PHE A 103 13.17 -5.03 13.06
N PRO A 104 13.61 -5.77 14.10
CA PRO A 104 12.84 -5.91 15.32
C PRO A 104 12.75 -4.56 16.06
N GLY A 105 11.55 -4.19 16.52
CA GLY A 105 11.32 -2.97 17.32
C GLY A 105 10.32 -1.99 16.70
N ASP A 106 9.81 -1.08 17.53
CA ASP A 106 8.79 -0.11 17.09
C ASP A 106 9.40 0.99 16.22
N GLU A 107 10.67 1.34 16.43
CA GLU A 107 11.34 2.49 15.84
C GLU A 107 11.59 2.34 14.33
N PRO A 108 12.13 1.21 13.82
CA PRO A 108 12.30 1.03 12.37
C PRO A 108 10.95 0.96 11.65
N VAL A 109 9.97 0.27 12.26
CA VAL A 109 8.59 0.21 11.75
C VAL A 109 7.96 1.60 11.71
N ALA A 110 8.19 2.42 12.74
CA ALA A 110 7.69 3.79 12.78
C ALA A 110 8.32 4.65 11.69
N PHE A 111 9.61 4.51 11.43
CA PHE A 111 10.30 5.21 10.35
C PHE A 111 9.68 4.87 8.98
N VAL A 112 9.55 3.58 8.68
CA VAL A 112 8.98 3.12 7.40
C VAL A 112 7.53 3.58 7.23
N LEU A 113 6.68 3.36 8.23
CA LEU A 113 5.27 3.76 8.15
C LEU A 113 5.10 5.29 8.09
N ALA A 114 5.96 6.06 8.76
CA ALA A 114 5.94 7.52 8.66
C ALA A 114 6.38 8.01 7.28
N HIS A 115 7.38 7.37 6.66
CA HIS A 115 7.80 7.65 5.30
C HIS A 115 6.66 7.45 4.30
N GLU A 116 5.99 6.30 4.36
CA GLU A 116 4.83 6.00 3.50
C GLU A 116 3.63 6.92 3.78
N ALA A 117 3.37 7.24 5.06
CA ALA A 117 2.34 8.20 5.41
C ALA A 117 2.63 9.60 4.85
N ALA A 118 3.90 10.02 4.80
CA ALA A 118 4.28 11.30 4.20
C ALA A 118 4.03 11.31 2.68
N HIS A 119 4.27 10.20 1.98
CA HIS A 119 3.91 10.08 0.56
C HIS A 119 2.41 10.23 0.34
N HIS A 120 1.60 9.63 1.21
CA HIS A 120 0.16 9.79 1.17
C HIS A 120 -0.24 11.26 1.44
N ASP A 121 0.29 11.86 2.50
CA ASP A 121 -0.10 13.18 2.98
C ASP A 121 0.33 14.33 2.04
N LEU A 122 1.44 14.13 1.31
CA LEU A 122 1.91 15.05 0.26
C LEU A 122 1.24 14.79 -1.11
N GLY A 123 0.33 13.82 -1.19
CA GLY A 123 -0.42 13.50 -2.39
C GLY A 123 0.41 12.84 -3.50
N HIS A 124 1.60 12.31 -3.18
CA HIS A 124 2.47 11.64 -4.17
C HIS A 124 1.78 10.39 -4.73
N VAL A 125 1.09 9.65 -3.88
CA VAL A 125 0.31 8.46 -4.23
C VAL A 125 -0.69 8.73 -5.35
N ARG A 126 -1.35 9.91 -5.34
CA ARG A 126 -2.31 10.33 -6.37
C ARG A 126 -1.64 10.74 -7.68
N ARG A 127 -0.38 11.20 -7.64
CA ARG A 127 0.42 11.52 -8.84
C ARG A 127 0.90 10.28 -9.57
N VAL A 128 0.98 9.13 -8.90
CA VAL A 128 1.39 7.85 -9.49
C VAL A 128 0.20 7.09 -10.09
N ALA A 129 -1.04 7.40 -9.70
CA ALA A 129 -2.25 6.76 -10.25
C ALA A 129 -2.39 6.83 -11.80
N PRO A 130 -2.05 7.92 -12.48
CA PRO A 130 -1.98 7.95 -13.95
C PRO A 130 -0.90 7.02 -14.52
N THR A 131 0.22 6.83 -13.82
CA THR A 131 1.27 5.89 -14.21
C THR A 131 0.80 4.44 -14.01
N LEU A 132 0.02 4.17 -12.96
CA LEU A 132 -0.64 2.88 -12.74
C LEU A 132 -1.63 2.54 -13.89
N LYS A 133 -2.32 3.53 -14.51
CA LYS A 133 -3.13 3.32 -15.73
C LYS A 133 -2.29 2.75 -16.88
N MET A 134 -1.03 3.14 -16.99
CA MET A 134 -0.14 2.71 -18.07
C MET A 134 0.29 1.24 -17.93
N LEU A 135 0.27 0.69 -16.71
CA LEU A 135 0.59 -0.72 -16.44
C LEU A 135 -0.46 -1.71 -16.94
N GLN A 136 -1.71 -1.27 -17.23
CA GLN A 136 -2.74 -2.13 -17.84
C GLN A 136 -2.33 -2.69 -19.21
N LYS A 137 -1.35 -2.06 -19.88
CA LYS A 137 -0.85 -2.49 -21.19
C LYS A 137 0.28 -3.51 -21.10
N VAL A 138 0.72 -3.87 -19.90
CA VAL A 138 1.83 -4.80 -19.66
C VAL A 138 1.27 -6.08 -19.03
N PRO A 139 1.30 -7.22 -19.73
CA PRO A 139 0.89 -8.48 -19.13
C PRO A 139 1.88 -8.86 -18.02
N GLY A 140 1.39 -9.09 -16.81
CA GLY A 140 2.19 -9.61 -15.70
C GLY A 140 3.03 -8.56 -14.96
N GLY A 141 2.45 -8.06 -13.86
CA GLY A 141 3.15 -7.68 -12.63
C GLY A 141 4.41 -6.81 -12.71
N VAL A 142 4.25 -5.49 -12.60
CA VAL A 142 5.23 -4.63 -11.92
C VAL A 142 4.49 -3.49 -11.22
N VAL A 143 3.98 -3.75 -10.02
CA VAL A 143 3.38 -2.70 -9.17
C VAL A 143 4.44 -2.08 -8.25
N ALA A 144 5.44 -2.89 -7.85
CA ALA A 144 6.48 -2.47 -6.90
C ALA A 144 7.39 -1.36 -7.43
N GLY A 145 7.72 -1.35 -8.73
CA GLY A 145 8.65 -0.37 -9.30
C GLY A 145 8.09 1.06 -9.44
N LEU A 146 6.77 1.21 -9.53
CA LEU A 146 6.15 2.49 -9.87
C LEU A 146 6.16 3.51 -8.72
N LEU A 147 6.13 3.03 -7.48
CA LEU A 147 6.26 3.90 -6.31
C LEU A 147 7.72 4.31 -6.07
N THR A 148 8.68 3.46 -6.48
CA THR A 148 10.11 3.77 -6.41
C THR A 148 10.55 4.79 -7.48
N GLU A 149 10.04 4.71 -8.72
CA GLU A 149 10.40 5.67 -9.79
C GLU A 149 9.82 7.07 -9.59
N ALA A 150 8.73 7.21 -8.82
CA ALA A 150 8.21 8.52 -8.44
C ALA A 150 9.12 9.23 -7.41
N CYS A 151 10.00 8.49 -6.73
CA CYS A 151 10.87 8.99 -5.67
C CYS A 151 12.26 9.47 -6.14
N THR A 152 12.65 9.25 -7.41
CA THR A 152 13.99 9.60 -7.91
C THR A 152 14.01 10.76 -8.91
N ARG A 153 12.85 11.36 -9.23
CA ARG A 153 12.84 12.58 -10.06
C ARG A 153 13.15 13.80 -9.19
N PRO A 154 14.26 14.53 -9.45
CA PRO A 154 14.51 15.79 -8.75
C PRO A 154 13.41 16.80 -9.08
N PHE A 155 13.08 17.64 -8.08
CA PHE A 155 12.09 18.71 -8.15
C PHE A 155 12.33 19.69 -9.30
#